data_AF-A0A660ZQ38-F1
#
_entry.id   AF-A0A660ZQ38-F1
#
_cell.length_a   1.000
_cell.length_b   1.000
_cell.length_c   1.000
_cell.angle_alpha   90.00
_cell.angle_beta   90.00
_cell.angle_gamma   90.00
#
_symmetry.space_group_name_H-M   'P 1'
#
loop_
_entity.id
_entity.type
_entity.pdbx_description
1 polymer ?
#
loop_
_entity_poly.entity_id
_entity_poly.type
_entity_poly.pdbx_seq_one_letter_code
_entity_poly.pdbx_strand_id
1 'polypeptide(L)'
;MLLSRPALGWNHSEIKWKSVETEHFIVHYNEGAADCAADAARIAEQSYGPITRFYNYEPSRKVHIILSDKEDVSSGETYFYLDKIEITATYMDFIFRGSTNWLENVITHEFTHIVTIQKAMKYP
;
A
#
# COMPACT_ATOMS: atom_id res chain seq x y z
N MET A 1 29.17 -14.99 33.49
CA MET A 1 28.85 -13.66 32.94
C MET A 1 28.19 -13.89 31.60
N LEU A 2 26.86 -13.83 31.51
CA LEU A 2 26.12 -14.08 30.27
C LEU A 2 25.90 -12.74 29.57
N LEU A 3 26.55 -12.56 28.42
CA LEU A 3 26.32 -11.42 27.55
C LEU A 3 24.97 -11.61 26.86
N SER A 4 24.01 -10.74 27.18
CA SER A 4 22.78 -10.58 26.41
C SER A 4 23.17 -10.20 24.98
N ARG A 5 22.87 -11.07 24.01
CA ARG A 5 22.84 -10.67 22.60
C ARG A 5 21.63 -9.76 22.43
N PRO A 6 21.77 -8.56 21.83
CA PRO A 6 20.59 -7.81 21.43
C PRO A 6 19.81 -8.67 20.45
N ALA A 7 18.51 -8.83 20.70
CA ALA A 7 17.61 -9.29 19.66
C ALA A 7 17.77 -8.30 18.51
N LEU A 8 18.11 -8.80 17.31
CA LEU A 8 18.02 -8.02 16.09
C LEU A 8 16.52 -7.79 15.85
N GLY A 9 15.96 -6.81 16.55
CA GLY A 9 14.56 -6.43 16.42
C GLY A 9 14.43 -5.73 15.08
N TRP A 10 13.74 -6.37 14.14
CA TRP A 10 13.19 -5.77 12.91
C TRP A 10 12.09 -4.73 13.22
N ASN A 11 12.19 -4.06 14.36
CA ASN A 11 11.20 -3.12 14.82
C ASN A 11 11.88 -1.76 14.88
N HIS A 12 11.77 -1.03 13.77
CA HIS A 12 12.25 0.34 13.64
C HIS A 12 11.35 1.29 14.44
N SER A 13 11.39 1.14 15.77
CA SER A 13 10.60 1.93 16.73
C SER A 13 10.93 3.42 16.70
N GLU A 14 12.08 3.78 16.10
CA GLU A 14 12.50 5.16 15.84
C GLU A 14 11.66 5.86 14.77
N ILE A 15 10.93 5.11 13.94
CA ILE A 15 10.19 5.69 12.81
C ILE A 15 8.86 6.24 13.26
N LYS A 16 8.69 7.54 13.02
CA LYS A 16 7.44 8.24 13.22
C LYS A 16 6.55 8.06 12.01
N TRP A 17 5.52 7.24 12.18
CA TRP A 17 4.46 7.06 11.19
C TRP A 17 3.45 8.19 11.27
N LYS A 18 3.02 8.66 10.09
CA LYS A 18 1.92 9.60 9.91
C LYS A 18 0.87 8.94 9.01
N SER A 19 -0.35 9.46 9.04
CA SER A 19 -1.46 8.95 8.22
C SER A 19 -2.21 10.09 7.57
N VAL A 20 -2.64 9.90 6.32
CA VAL A 20 -3.67 10.70 5.68
C VAL A 20 -4.89 9.81 5.40
N GLU A 21 -6.06 10.28 5.77
CA GLU A 21 -7.32 9.55 5.64
C GLU A 21 -8.19 10.22 4.58
N THR A 22 -8.76 9.41 3.68
CA THR A 22 -9.69 9.83 2.63
C THR A 22 -11.04 9.14 2.83
N GLU A 23 -11.94 9.22 1.84
CA GLU A 23 -13.25 8.56 1.92
C GLU A 23 -13.10 7.04 1.98
N HIS A 24 -12.24 6.47 1.13
CA HIS A 24 -12.11 5.02 0.96
C HIS A 24 -10.77 4.44 1.43
N PHE A 25 -9.77 5.28 1.74
CA PHE A 25 -8.43 4.83 2.06
C PHE A 25 -7.84 5.48 3.32
N ILE A 26 -6.85 4.82 3.91
CA ILE A 26 -5.96 5.37 4.93
C ILE A 26 -4.52 5.11 4.48
N VAL A 27 -3.77 6.17 4.17
CA VAL A 27 -2.38 6.07 3.70
C VAL A 27 -1.44 6.35 4.87
N HIS A 28 -0.66 5.35 5.27
CA HIS A 28 0.38 5.43 6.30
C HIS A 28 1.75 5.67 5.65
N TYR A 29 2.55 6.58 6.21
CA TYR A 29 3.83 6.97 5.63
C TYR A 29 4.84 7.44 6.68
N ASN A 30 6.12 7.39 6.31
CA ASN A 30 7.25 7.81 7.16
C ASN A 30 7.48 9.33 7.01
N GLU A 31 8.20 9.93 7.96
CA GLU A 31 8.63 11.32 7.83
C GLU A 31 9.45 11.55 6.55
N GLY A 32 9.11 12.58 5.77
CA GLY A 32 9.71 12.86 4.45
C GLY A 32 8.86 12.41 3.25
N ALA A 33 7.89 11.52 3.43
CA ALA A 33 7.06 10.98 2.33
C ALA A 33 5.67 11.63 2.20
N ALA A 34 5.47 12.84 2.73
CA ALA A 34 4.15 13.48 2.79
C ALA A 34 3.56 13.77 1.40
N ASP A 35 4.36 14.27 0.46
CA ASP A 35 3.90 14.57 -0.90
C ASP A 35 3.55 13.29 -1.67
N CYS A 36 4.36 12.24 -1.52
CA CYS A 36 4.09 10.91 -2.07
C CYS A 36 2.80 10.31 -1.48
N ALA A 37 2.57 10.47 -0.17
CA ALA A 37 1.36 10.02 0.48
C ALA A 37 0.10 10.76 -0.02
N ALA A 38 0.21 12.06 -0.28
CA ALA A 38 -0.86 12.84 -0.86
C ALA A 38 -1.18 12.40 -2.31
N ASP A 39 -0.15 12.15 -3.12
CA ASP A 39 -0.32 11.60 -4.47
C ASP A 39 -0.93 10.20 -4.45
N ALA A 40 -0.45 9.32 -3.56
CA ALA A 40 -0.99 7.97 -3.40
C ALA A 40 -2.47 8.01 -3.00
N ALA A 41 -2.84 8.85 -2.04
CA ALA A 41 -4.22 9.04 -1.62
C ALA A 41 -5.11 9.51 -2.78
N ARG A 42 -4.65 10.52 -3.53
CA ARG A 42 -5.37 11.05 -4.70
C ARG A 42 -5.57 9.97 -5.77
N ILE A 43 -4.52 9.21 -6.08
CA ILE A 43 -4.58 8.16 -7.11
C ILE A 43 -5.49 7.01 -6.65
N ALA A 44 -5.40 6.58 -5.39
CA ALA A 44 -6.26 5.54 -4.85
C ALA A 44 -7.75 5.91 -4.97
N GLU A 45 -8.11 7.14 -4.62
CA GLU A 45 -9.47 7.65 -4.78
C GLU A 45 -9.92 7.73 -6.25
N GLN A 46 -9.03 8.13 -7.16
CA GLN A 46 -9.33 8.14 -8.60
C GLN A 46 -9.61 6.72 -9.13
N SER A 47 -8.90 5.72 -8.63
CA SER A 47 -9.04 4.32 -9.03
C SER A 47 -10.24 3.61 -8.37
N TYR A 48 -10.75 4.11 -7.25
CA TYR A 48 -11.83 3.48 -6.47
C TYR A 48 -13.08 3.23 -7.31
N GLY A 49 -13.65 4.30 -7.86
CA GLY A 49 -14.91 4.26 -8.60
C GLY A 49 -14.87 3.33 -9.82
N PRO A 50 -13.89 3.45 -10.73
CA PRO A 50 -13.77 2.56 -11.89
C PRO A 50 -13.67 1.07 -11.52
N ILE A 51 -12.84 0.72 -10.54
CA ILE A 51 -12.59 -0.69 -10.18
C ILE A 51 -13.79 -1.30 -9.47
N THR A 52 -14.32 -0.63 -8.44
CA THR A 52 -15.46 -1.14 -7.66
C THR A 52 -16.71 -1.30 -8.51
N ARG A 53 -16.97 -0.35 -9.43
CA ARG A 53 -18.08 -0.46 -10.39
C ARG A 53 -17.88 -1.61 -11.37
N PHE A 54 -16.68 -1.79 -11.92
CA PHE A 54 -16.40 -2.87 -12.87
C PHE A 54 -16.63 -4.24 -12.24
N TYR A 55 -16.18 -4.43 -11.00
CA TYR A 55 -16.39 -5.68 -10.27
C TYR A 55 -17.71 -5.73 -9.49
N ASN A 56 -18.54 -4.68 -9.49
CA ASN A 56 -19.76 -4.57 -8.68
C ASN A 56 -19.55 -5.04 -7.24
N TYR A 57 -18.48 -4.53 -6.62
CA TYR A 57 -18.08 -4.85 -5.26
C TYR A 57 -17.32 -3.68 -4.65
N GLU A 58 -17.70 -3.30 -3.43
CA GLU A 58 -17.04 -2.26 -2.64
C GLU A 58 -16.50 -2.89 -1.36
N PRO A 59 -15.23 -2.64 -1.00
CA PRO A 59 -14.70 -3.06 0.30
C PRO A 59 -15.55 -2.49 1.44
N SER A 60 -15.84 -3.33 2.44
CA SER A 60 -16.69 -2.93 3.58
C SER A 60 -16.00 -1.96 4.56
N ARG A 61 -14.69 -1.81 4.44
CA ARG A 61 -13.82 -0.99 5.30
C ARG A 61 -12.86 -0.21 4.42
N LYS A 62 -12.30 0.88 4.98
CA LYS A 62 -11.25 1.63 4.30
C LYS A 62 -10.03 0.76 4.07
N VAL A 63 -9.44 0.88 2.90
CA VAL A 63 -8.23 0.16 2.54
C VAL A 63 -7.01 0.94 3.04
N HIS A 64 -6.14 0.26 3.77
CA HIS A 64 -4.89 0.80 4.27
C HIS A 64 -3.82 0.70 3.19
N ILE A 65 -3.11 1.79 2.92
CA ILE A 65 -1.93 1.81 2.05
C ILE A 65 -0.72 2.18 2.92
N ILE A 66 0.30 1.35 2.97
CA ILE A 66 1.53 1.62 3.72
C ILE A 66 2.62 1.98 2.72
N LEU A 67 3.16 3.20 2.81
CA LEU A 67 4.30 3.66 2.02
C LEU A 67 5.56 3.56 2.88
N SER A 68 6.47 2.66 2.52
CA SER A 68 7.75 2.47 3.21
C SER A 68 8.94 2.74 2.26
N ASP A 69 9.98 3.38 2.79
CA ASP A 69 11.24 3.72 2.11
C ASP A 69 12.43 2.92 2.67
N LYS A 70 12.18 1.72 3.20
CA LYS A 70 13.18 1.01 4.01
C LYS A 70 14.12 0.09 3.23
N GLU A 71 13.79 -0.26 2.02
CA GLU A 71 14.55 -1.22 1.23
C GLU A 71 14.75 -0.61 -0.15
N ASP A 72 15.97 -0.68 -0.69
CA ASP A 72 16.36 -0.36 -2.09
C ASP A 72 15.68 -1.31 -3.12
N VAL A 73 14.48 -1.79 -2.81
CA VAL A 73 13.68 -2.74 -3.57
C VAL A 73 12.26 -2.22 -3.62
N SER A 74 11.76 -1.98 -4.84
CA SER A 74 10.38 -1.62 -5.03
C SER A 74 9.50 -2.87 -4.99
N SER A 75 8.41 -2.84 -4.21
CA SER A 75 7.45 -3.95 -4.14
C SER A 75 6.05 -3.43 -3.79
N GLY A 76 5.02 -4.12 -4.28
CA GLY A 76 3.63 -3.98 -3.84
C GLY A 76 3.16 -5.33 -3.29
N GLU A 77 2.65 -5.35 -2.07
CA GLU A 77 2.12 -6.56 -1.43
C GLU A 77 0.71 -6.30 -0.90
N THR A 78 -0.24 -7.13 -1.31
CA THR A 78 -1.63 -7.05 -0.86
C THR A 78 -1.96 -8.11 0.19
N TYR A 79 -2.43 -7.65 1.34
CA TYR A 79 -2.91 -8.43 2.47
C TYR A 79 -4.43 -8.23 2.60
N PHE A 80 -5.20 -8.91 1.75
CA PHE A 80 -6.65 -8.73 1.62
C PHE A 80 -7.45 -8.99 2.92
N TYR A 81 -6.95 -9.84 3.82
CA TYR A 81 -7.57 -10.15 5.12
C TYR A 81 -7.31 -9.07 6.19
N LEU A 82 -6.43 -8.11 5.90
CA LEU A 82 -6.14 -6.95 6.75
C LEU A 82 -6.60 -5.65 6.10
N ASP A 83 -7.27 -5.71 4.94
CA ASP A 83 -7.56 -4.53 4.10
C ASP A 83 -6.30 -3.69 3.83
N LYS A 84 -5.13 -4.34 3.68
CA LYS A 84 -3.82 -3.67 3.72
C LYS A 84 -3.04 -3.88 2.42
N ILE A 85 -2.63 -2.80 1.78
CA ILE A 85 -1.63 -2.75 0.71
C ILE A 85 -0.33 -2.21 1.31
N GLU A 86 0.78 -2.87 1.06
CA GLU A 86 2.11 -2.41 1.44
C GLU A 86 2.91 -2.10 0.18
N ILE A 87 3.39 -0.88 0.07
CA ILE A 87 4.18 -0.40 -1.07
C ILE A 87 5.54 0.02 -0.54
N THR A 88 6.57 -0.66 -0.98
CA THR A 88 7.96 -0.22 -0.79
C THR A 88 8.37 0.54 -2.04
N ALA A 89 8.71 1.83 -1.88
CA ALA A 89 8.81 2.77 -3.00
C ALA A 89 10.25 3.19 -3.31
N THR A 90 11.07 2.26 -3.84
CA THR A 90 12.18 2.69 -4.73
C THR A 90 11.61 2.88 -6.14
N TYR A 91 12.16 3.76 -6.98
CA TYR A 91 11.73 3.90 -8.38
C TYR A 91 12.00 2.59 -9.14
N MET A 92 10.98 1.75 -9.35
CA MET A 92 11.16 0.45 -10.02
C MET A 92 11.33 0.66 -11.52
N ASP A 93 12.57 0.79 -11.97
CA ASP A 93 12.92 0.78 -13.39
C ASP A 93 13.45 -0.61 -13.77
N PHE A 94 12.58 -1.46 -14.32
CA PHE A 94 12.98 -2.76 -14.88
C PHE A 94 12.40 -2.98 -16.27
N ILE A 95 13.15 -3.72 -17.08
CA ILE A 95 13.08 -3.75 -18.55
C ILE A 95 11.76 -4.26 -19.16
N PHE A 96 10.87 -4.86 -18.37
CA PHE A 96 9.54 -5.31 -18.84
C PHE A 96 8.41 -4.34 -18.48
N ARG A 97 8.73 -3.17 -17.92
CA ARG A 97 7.75 -2.17 -17.51
C ARG A 97 7.42 -1.19 -18.66
N GLY A 98 6.14 -0.81 -18.78
CA GLY A 98 5.70 0.27 -19.66
C GLY A 98 6.07 1.68 -19.14
N SER A 99 5.88 2.72 -19.95
CA SER A 99 6.25 4.11 -19.62
C SER A 99 5.27 4.86 -18.71
N THR A 100 4.27 4.18 -18.14
CA THR A 100 3.23 4.81 -17.31
C THR A 100 3.72 5.19 -15.92
N ASN A 101 3.05 6.15 -15.27
CA ASN A 101 3.39 6.58 -13.91
C ASN A 101 3.39 5.37 -12.96
N TRP A 102 4.52 5.16 -12.27
CA TRP A 102 4.74 3.99 -11.40
C TRP A 102 3.76 3.90 -10.25
N LEU A 103 3.56 5.01 -9.53
CA LEU A 103 2.68 5.04 -8.37
C LEU A 103 1.22 4.76 -8.77
N GLU A 104 0.82 5.26 -9.94
CA GLU A 104 -0.53 5.03 -10.47
C GLU A 104 -0.76 3.59 -10.91
N ASN A 105 0.21 2.99 -11.57
CA ASN A 105 0.13 1.60 -11.99
C ASN A 105 0.03 0.66 -10.78
N VAL A 106 0.93 0.82 -9.79
CA VAL A 106 0.98 -0.09 -8.63
C VAL A 106 -0.26 0.04 -7.75
N ILE A 107 -0.71 1.25 -7.43
CA ILE A 107 -1.91 1.44 -6.59
C ILE A 107 -3.14 0.84 -7.25
N THR A 108 -3.30 1.08 -8.56
CA THR A 108 -4.44 0.55 -9.32
C THR A 108 -4.40 -0.98 -9.41
N HIS A 109 -3.20 -1.55 -9.60
CA HIS A 109 -2.98 -2.99 -9.63
C HIS A 109 -3.34 -3.65 -8.30
N GLU A 110 -2.75 -3.19 -7.20
CA GLU A 110 -2.96 -3.77 -5.87
C GLU A 110 -4.40 -3.57 -5.38
N PHE A 111 -5.01 -2.42 -5.64
CA PHE A 111 -6.42 -2.22 -5.30
C PHE A 111 -7.36 -3.16 -6.07
N THR A 112 -7.02 -3.48 -7.33
CA THR A 112 -7.74 -4.50 -8.09
C THR A 112 -7.63 -5.88 -7.43
N HIS A 113 -6.47 -6.23 -6.85
CA HIS A 113 -6.31 -7.48 -6.10
C HIS A 113 -7.21 -7.52 -4.86
N ILE A 114 -7.29 -6.43 -4.09
CA ILE A 114 -8.23 -6.35 -2.95
C ILE A 114 -9.66 -6.63 -3.38
N VAL A 115 -10.16 -5.87 -4.37
CA VAL A 115 -11.56 -5.98 -4.81
C VAL A 115 -11.87 -7.37 -5.36
N THR A 116 -10.97 -7.93 -6.18
CA THR A 116 -11.21 -9.24 -6.80
C THR A 116 -11.14 -10.40 -5.81
N ILE A 117 -10.18 -10.37 -4.88
CA ILE A 117 -10.03 -11.41 -3.86
C ILE A 117 -11.21 -11.34 -2.89
N GLN A 118 -11.52 -10.16 -2.34
CA GLN A 118 -12.61 -10.02 -1.38
C GLN A 118 -13.97 -10.40 -1.98
N LYS A 119 -14.24 -10.05 -3.24
CA LYS A 119 -15.44 -10.50 -3.95
C LYS A 119 -15.51 -12.03 -4.09
N ALA A 120 -14.37 -12.69 -4.31
CA ALA A 120 -14.29 -14.14 -4.49
C ALA A 120 -14.30 -14.93 -3.16
N MET A 121 -14.14 -14.25 -2.01
CA MET A 121 -14.14 -14.90 -0.71
C MET A 121 -15.51 -15.53 -0.41
N LYS A 122 -15.47 -16.77 0.09
CA LYS A 122 -16.68 -17.52 0.47
C LYS A 122 -17.38 -16.93 1.70
N TYR A 123 -16.62 -16.29 2.58
CA TYR A 123 -17.11 -15.64 3.80
C TYR A 123 -16.37 -14.30 3.95
N PRO A 124 -17.06 -13.21 4.36
CA PRO A 124 -16.44 -11.92 4.61
C PRO A 124 -15.49 -11.95 5.82
#